data_AF-A0AAV6UHD0-F1
#
_entry.id   AF-A0AAV6UHD0-F1
#
_cell.length_a   1.000
_cell.length_b   1.000
_cell.length_c   1.000
_cell.angle_alpha   90.00
_cell.angle_beta   90.00
_cell.angle_gamma   90.00
#
_symmetry.space_group_name_H-M   'P 1'
#
loop_
_entity.id
_entity.type
_entity.pdbx_description
1 polymer ?
#
loop_
_entity_poly.entity_id
_entity_poly.type
_entity_poly.pdbx_seq_one_letter_code
_entity_poly.pdbx_strand_id
1 'polypeptide(L)'
;MVLDIIVSAIELPRAEMFFVYKELPYLRVPLHAVIKLTPVAYGCEMELFQLPIEAVDTHREKPKNCDLERSTEEALQTVPEHL
;
A
#
# COMPACT_ATOMS: atom_id res chain seq x y z
N MET A 1 -13.75 -1.94 -4.74
CA MET A 1 -14.59 -0.74 -4.52
C MET A 1 -13.77 0.48 -4.09
N VAL A 2 -13.10 0.48 -2.93
CA VAL A 2 -12.27 1.64 -2.49
C VAL A 2 -11.05 1.88 -3.38
N LEU A 3 -10.36 0.82 -3.82
CA LEU A 3 -9.20 0.93 -4.72
C LEU A 3 -9.62 1.27 -6.16
N ASP A 4 -10.81 0.84 -6.60
CA ASP A 4 -11.36 1.19 -7.92
C ASP A 4 -11.69 2.69 -8.02
N ILE A 5 -12.15 3.31 -6.92
CA ILE A 5 -12.40 4.76 -6.84
C ILE A 5 -11.08 5.53 -6.98
N ILE A 6 -9.99 5.10 -6.31
CA ILE A 6 -8.67 5.73 -6.42
C ILE A 6 -8.14 5.63 -7.86
N VAL A 7 -8.22 4.45 -8.47
CA VAL A 7 -7.72 4.23 -9.84
C VAL A 7 -8.59 4.95 -10.88
N SER A 8 -9.90 5.09 -10.66
CA SER A 8 -10.80 5.79 -11.59
C SER A 8 -10.74 7.31 -11.49
N ALA A 9 -10.34 7.87 -10.34
CA ALA A 9 -10.27 9.32 -10.12
C ALA A 9 -9.02 9.98 -10.74
N ILE A 10 -8.00 9.18 -11.08
CA ILE A 10 -6.76 9.66 -11.67
C ILE A 10 -6.72 9.16 -13.11
N GLU A 11 -7.14 10.00 -14.07
CA GLU A 11 -7.05 9.74 -15.52
C GLU A 11 -5.58 9.71 -15.99
N LEU A 12 -4.78 8.77 -15.48
CA LEU A 12 -3.37 8.66 -15.86
C LEU A 12 -3.23 7.99 -17.24
N PRO A 13 -2.26 8.44 -18.07
CA PRO A 13 -1.95 7.78 -19.32
C PRO A 13 -1.56 6.31 -19.07
N ARG A 14 -1.96 5.43 -20.00
CA ARG A 14 -1.87 3.95 -19.90
C ARG A 14 -0.48 3.40 -19.51
N ALA A 15 0.59 4.17 -19.71
CA ALA A 15 1.96 3.81 -19.34
C ALA A 15 2.25 3.99 -17.83
N GLU A 16 1.72 5.04 -17.19
CA GLU A 16 1.87 5.27 -15.75
C GLU A 16 0.98 4.33 -14.94
N MET A 17 -0.17 3.95 -15.51
CA MET A 17 -1.06 2.93 -14.94
C MET A 17 -0.33 1.61 -14.61
N PHE A 18 0.62 1.17 -15.44
CA PHE A 18 1.39 -0.06 -15.19
C PHE A 18 2.35 0.05 -13.99
N PHE A 19 2.86 1.25 -13.70
CA PHE A 19 3.70 1.50 -12.54
C PHE A 19 2.87 1.45 -11.25
N VAL A 20 1.66 2.05 -11.27
CA VAL A 20 0.70 2.01 -10.16
C VAL A 20 0.34 0.57 -9.78
N TYR A 21 0.09 -0.32 -10.74
CA TYR A 21 -0.26 -1.72 -10.43
C TYR A 21 0.86 -2.50 -9.73
N LYS A 22 2.12 -2.13 -9.91
CA LYS A 22 3.24 -2.79 -9.21
C LYS A 22 3.37 -2.33 -7.77
N GLU A 23 3.02 -1.09 -7.49
CA GLU A 23 3.09 -0.49 -6.15
C GLU A 23 1.82 -0.75 -5.32
N LEU A 24 0.66 -0.87 -5.97
CA LEU A 24 -0.63 -1.09 -5.33
C LEU A 24 -0.64 -2.20 -4.27
N PRO A 25 -0.05 -3.39 -4.50
CA PRO A 25 -0.02 -4.46 -3.50
C PRO A 25 0.82 -4.12 -2.25
N TYR A 26 1.70 -3.13 -2.35
CA TYR A 26 2.62 -2.69 -1.29
C TYR A 26 2.27 -1.30 -0.76
N LEU A 27 1.08 -0.78 -1.06
CA LEU A 27 0.61 0.47 -0.47
C LEU A 27 0.46 0.30 1.05
N ARG A 28 1.02 1.25 1.82
CA ARG A 28 0.86 1.25 3.27
C ARG A 28 -0.53 1.72 3.68
N VAL A 29 -1.26 0.86 4.38
CA VAL A 29 -2.57 1.15 4.98
C VAL A 29 -2.50 0.73 6.45
N PRO A 30 -2.11 1.65 7.36
CA PRO A 30 -2.00 1.33 8.79
C PRO A 30 -3.35 0.97 9.40
N LEU A 31 -3.32 0.13 10.44
CA LEU A 31 -4.49 -0.15 11.25
C LEU A 31 -4.94 1.11 12.00
N HIS A 32 -6.23 1.16 12.35
CA HIS A 32 -6.84 2.28 13.08
C HIS A 32 -6.58 3.67 12.49
N ALA A 33 -6.39 3.74 11.17
CA ALA A 33 -6.25 4.99 10.44
C ALA A 33 -7.49 5.25 9.58
N VAL A 34 -7.87 6.51 9.47
CA VAL A 34 -8.86 6.99 8.50
C VAL A 34 -8.11 7.63 7.34
N ILE A 35 -8.30 7.10 6.14
CA ILE A 35 -7.83 7.72 4.90
C ILE A 35 -8.97 8.60 4.36
N LYS A 36 -8.79 9.91 4.38
CA LYS A 36 -9.70 10.85 3.75
C LYS A 36 -9.20 11.13 2.33
N LEU A 37 -10.09 10.89 1.39
CA LEU A 37 -9.89 11.18 -0.02
C LEU A 37 -10.78 12.37 -0.38
N THR A 38 -10.18 13.47 -0.84
CA THR A 38 -10.91 14.64 -1.31
C THR A 38 -10.75 14.73 -2.82
N PRO A 39 -11.77 14.37 -3.60
CA PRO A 39 -11.71 14.50 -5.05
C PRO A 39 -11.47 15.95 -5.46
N VAL A 40 -10.55 16.16 -6.39
CA VAL A 40 -10.26 17.47 -7.00
C VAL A 40 -10.26 17.32 -8.51
N ALA A 41 -10.21 18.43 -9.26
CA ALA A 41 -10.14 18.33 -10.72
C ALA A 41 -8.90 17.54 -11.15
N TYR A 42 -9.10 16.45 -11.90
CA TYR A 42 -8.06 15.57 -12.43
C TYR A 42 -7.22 14.83 -11.37
N GLY A 43 -7.72 14.67 -10.14
CA GLY A 43 -7.00 13.94 -9.10
C GLY A 43 -7.76 13.78 -7.79
N CYS A 44 -7.03 13.41 -6.75
CA CYS A 44 -7.57 13.22 -5.42
C CYS A 44 -6.50 13.57 -4.38
N GLU A 45 -6.85 14.43 -3.42
CA GLU A 45 -6.00 14.70 -2.27
C GLU A 45 -6.21 13.60 -1.22
N MET A 46 -5.12 13.15 -0.61
CA MET A 46 -5.14 12.10 0.42
C MET A 46 -4.63 12.68 1.74
N GLU A 47 -5.42 12.50 2.79
CA GLU A 47 -5.03 12.79 4.17
C GLU A 47 -5.17 11.52 5.02
N LEU A 48 -4.20 11.26 5.90
CA LEU A 48 -4.20 10.10 6.80
C LEU A 48 -4.37 10.58 8.25
N PHE A 49 -5.43 10.11 8.91
CA PHE A 49 -5.71 10.42 10.31
C PHE A 49 -5.53 9.16 11.15
N GLN A 50 -4.49 9.13 11.99
CA GLN A 50 -4.29 8.06 12.96
C GLN A 50 -5.24 8.25 14.14
N LEU A 51 -6.04 7.24 14.45
CA LEU A 51 -6.81 7.24 15.69
C LEU A 51 -5.85 6.98 16.86
N PRO A 52 -6.10 7.55 18.05
CA PRO A 52 -5.25 7.37 19.22
C PRO A 52 -5.47 5.99 19.87
N ILE A 53 -5.29 4.93 19.09
CA ILE A 53 -5.46 3.53 19.47
C ILE A 53 -4.27 2.76 18.88
N GLU A 54 -3.39 2.27 19.74
CA GLU A 54 -2.23 1.51 19.31
C GLU A 54 -2.64 0.20 18.60
N ALA A 55 -1.87 -0.17 17.57
CA ALA A 55 -2.04 -1.40 16.82
C ALA A 55 -0.68 -1.89 16.32
N VAL A 56 -0.58 -3.20 16.09
CA VAL A 56 0.60 -3.82 15.48
C VAL A 56 0.72 -3.41 14.01
N ASP A 57 1.95 -3.35 13.48
CA ASP A 57 2.16 -3.16 12.05
C ASP A 57 1.96 -4.49 11.32
N THR A 58 1.03 -4.52 10.37
CA THR A 58 0.77 -5.71 9.54
C THR A 58 1.37 -5.56 8.14
N HIS A 59 2.02 -4.44 7.84
CA HIS A 59 2.58 -4.19 6.54
C HIS A 59 3.86 -5.02 6.32
N ARG A 60 3.89 -5.76 5.21
CA ARG A 60 5.06 -6.54 4.80
C ARG A 60 5.61 -6.00 3.49
N GLU A 61 6.79 -5.40 3.57
CA GLU A 61 7.53 -4.93 2.41
C GLU A 61 7.94 -6.08 1.49
N LYS A 62 8.12 -5.79 0.20
CA LYS A 62 8.64 -6.77 -0.75
C LYS A 62 10.06 -7.19 -0.37
N PRO A 63 10.34 -8.50 -0.15
CA PRO A 63 11.70 -8.97 0.08
C PRO A 63 12.61 -8.68 -1.11
N LYS A 64 13.89 -8.38 -0.83
CA LYS A 64 14.89 -8.13 -1.89
C LYS A 64 15.11 -9.37 -2.75
N ASN A 65 15.25 -10.54 -2.12
CA ASN A 65 15.35 -11.82 -2.81
C ASN A 65 13.96 -12.47 -2.93
N CYS A 66 13.48 -12.65 -4.16
CA CYS A 66 12.22 -13.34 -4.47
C CYS A 66 12.45 -14.59 -5.34
N ASP A 67 13.68 -15.08 -5.43
CA ASP A 67 14.02 -16.29 -6.19
C ASP A 67 13.37 -17.53 -5.56
N LEU A 68 13.11 -18.55 -6.39
CA LEU A 68 12.47 -19.80 -5.95
C LEU A 68 13.33 -20.59 -4.96
N GLU A 69 14.66 -20.50 -5.10
CA GLU A 69 15.64 -21.25 -4.31
C GLU A 69 16.15 -20.46 -3.08
N ARG A 70 15.51 -19.34 -2.72
CA ARG A 70 15.92 -18.52 -1.57
C ARG A 70 15.73 -19.26 -0.24
N SER A 71 16.54 -18.93 0.76
CA SER A 71 16.38 -19.51 2.09
C SER A 71 15.14 -18.98 2.81
N THR A 72 14.68 -19.70 3.84
CA THR A 72 13.55 -19.30 4.68
C THR A 72 13.80 -17.99 5.41
N GLU A 73 15.03 -17.77 5.86
CA GLU A 73 15.43 -16.55 6.57
C GLU A 73 15.28 -15.37 5.63
N GLU A 74 15.83 -15.46 4.41
CA GLU A 74 15.73 -14.42 3.37
C GLU A 74 14.29 -14.08 3.00
N ALA A 75 13.41 -15.08 2.95
CA ALA A 75 12.00 -14.87 2.68
C ALA A 75 11.28 -14.14 3.82
N LEU A 76 11.69 -14.33 5.07
CA LEU A 76 11.01 -13.80 6.25
C LEU A 76 11.59 -12.48 6.77
N GLN A 77 12.69 -11.98 6.21
CA GLN A 77 13.36 -10.73 6.63
C GLN A 77 12.44 -9.50 6.72
N THR A 78 11.37 -9.43 5.91
CA THR A 78 10.46 -8.28 5.88
C THR A 78 9.17 -8.51 6.67
N VAL A 79 9.02 -9.64 7.34
CA VAL A 79 7.85 -9.91 8.19
C VAL A 79 7.92 -8.98 9.41
N PRO A 80 6.87 -8.18 9.66
CA PRO A 80 6.85 -7.31 10.84
C PRO A 80 6.74 -8.14 12.13
N GLU A 81 7.16 -7.52 13.22
CA GLU A 81 7.03 -8.12 14.55
C GLU A 81 5.56 -8.37 14.89
N HIS A 82 5.30 -9.53 15.47
CA HIS A 82 3.99 -9.95 15.95
C HIS A 82 4.18 -10.66 17.29
N LEU A 83 3.25 -10.43 18.22
CA LEU A 83 3.24 -11.00 19.56
C LEU A 83 2.54 -12.37 19.60
#